data_AF-A0A3S0BEQ8-F1
#
_entry.id   AF-A0A3S0BEQ8-F1
#
_cell.length_a   1.000
_cell.length_b   1.000
_cell.length_c   1.000
_cell.angle_alpha   90.00
_cell.angle_beta   90.00
_cell.angle_gamma   90.00
#
_symmetry.space_group_name_H-M   'P 1'
#
loop_
_entity.id
_entity.type
_entity.pdbx_description
1 polymer ?
#
loop_
_entity_poly.entity_id
_entity_poly.type
_entity_poly.pdbx_seq_one_letter_code
_entity_poly.pdbx_strand_id
1 'polypeptide(L)'
;MVPIRTAIVISAALLLSGCAASTDSASPTSTDPAVLSVVPAANTTTTVIAGSCEESAFLDVFDAPVVLFCDGAWAEAGQQQTDAILLFQFRDGGWQIRQADGNSWPSNYPCHNEAALRADGAPEALIGQTLLCDSPAL
;
A
#
# COMPACT_ATOMS: atom_id res chain seq x y z
N MET A 1 -38.11 10.61 26.04
CA MET A 1 -38.92 11.60 25.30
C MET A 1 -37.99 12.42 24.40
N VAL A 2 -38.37 12.55 23.13
CA VAL A 2 -37.72 13.31 22.04
C VAL A 2 -38.36 14.75 22.08
N PRO A 3 -37.91 15.85 21.40
CA PRO A 3 -37.20 15.78 20.11
C PRO A 3 -36.30 16.96 19.61
N ILE A 4 -35.70 16.73 18.42
CA ILE A 4 -35.13 17.64 17.38
C ILE A 4 -34.16 18.77 17.81
N ARG A 5 -32.91 18.70 17.32
CA ARG A 5 -32.18 19.72 16.49
C ARG A 5 -31.01 19.02 15.77
N THR A 6 -30.57 19.35 14.55
CA THR A 6 -31.20 19.95 13.33
C THR A 6 -30.34 19.51 12.13
N ALA A 7 -30.92 19.16 10.98
CA ALA A 7 -30.15 18.83 9.76
C ALA A 7 -29.80 20.10 8.96
N ILE A 8 -28.55 20.24 8.51
CA ILE A 8 -28.12 21.28 7.57
C ILE A 8 -27.44 20.60 6.38
N VAL A 9 -28.10 20.70 5.23
CA VAL A 9 -27.57 20.29 3.92
C VAL A 9 -27.10 21.54 3.22
N ILE A 10 -25.82 21.64 2.86
CA ILE A 10 -25.29 22.73 2.03
C ILE A 10 -24.86 22.13 0.70
N SER A 11 -25.77 22.17 -0.26
CA SER A 11 -25.46 21.99 -1.68
C SER A 11 -25.13 23.36 -2.27
N ALA A 12 -23.92 23.53 -2.80
CA ALA A 12 -23.56 24.65 -3.66
C ALA A 12 -22.90 24.11 -4.92
N ALA A 13 -23.43 24.47 -6.09
CA ALA A 13 -22.98 23.97 -7.38
C ALA A 13 -22.66 25.12 -8.33
N LEU A 14 -21.95 24.77 -9.41
CA LEU A 14 -21.67 25.57 -10.62
C LEU A 14 -20.61 26.68 -10.49
N LEU A 15 -19.49 26.48 -11.21
CA LEU A 15 -19.18 27.33 -12.36
C LEU A 15 -18.66 26.47 -13.53
N LEU A 16 -19.18 26.72 -14.73
CA LEU A 16 -18.63 26.24 -15.99
C LEU A 16 -17.54 27.21 -16.47
N SER A 17 -16.54 26.72 -17.22
CA SER A 17 -16.21 27.21 -18.58
C SER A 17 -14.88 26.62 -19.07
N GLY A 18 -14.78 26.27 -20.36
CA GLY A 18 -13.49 25.97 -21.00
C GLY A 18 -13.48 24.81 -21.99
N CYS A 19 -14.21 24.90 -23.11
CA CYS A 19 -14.06 23.96 -24.23
C CYS A 19 -12.96 24.44 -25.19
N ALA A 20 -12.06 23.54 -25.60
CA ALA A 20 -11.29 23.64 -26.82
C ALA A 20 -11.15 22.25 -27.46
N ALA A 21 -11.79 22.06 -28.62
CA ALA A 21 -11.58 20.92 -29.52
C ALA A 21 -10.30 21.17 -30.36
N SER A 22 -9.69 20.25 -31.12
CA SER A 22 -10.12 19.02 -31.81
C SER A 22 -8.88 18.08 -31.93
N THR A 23 -8.80 16.92 -32.60
CA THR A 23 -9.56 16.30 -33.70
C THR A 23 -9.36 14.77 -33.70
N ASP A 24 -10.32 14.08 -34.29
CA ASP A 24 -10.37 12.66 -34.69
C ASP A 24 -9.06 11.96 -35.14
N SER A 25 -9.00 10.65 -34.84
CA SER A 25 -8.30 9.66 -35.66
C SER A 25 -8.89 8.26 -35.47
N ALA A 26 -9.84 7.94 -36.36
CA ALA A 26 -10.04 6.65 -37.06
C ALA A 26 -9.00 5.52 -36.79
N SER A 27 -9.34 4.23 -36.78
CA SER A 27 -10.61 3.51 -36.97
C SER A 27 -10.47 2.07 -36.43
N PRO A 28 -11.55 1.32 -36.11
CA PRO A 28 -11.44 -0.02 -35.53
C PRO A 28 -11.37 -1.14 -36.59
N THR A 29 -10.54 -2.17 -36.36
CA THR A 29 -10.56 -3.50 -37.05
C THR A 29 -9.69 -4.44 -36.20
N SER A 30 -10.29 -5.28 -35.36
CA SER A 30 -10.61 -6.70 -35.62
C SER A 30 -9.47 -7.66 -35.28
N THR A 31 -9.68 -8.55 -34.31
CA THR A 31 -10.07 -9.96 -34.59
C THR A 31 -10.17 -10.71 -33.26
N ASP A 32 -11.34 -11.25 -32.95
CA ASP A 32 -11.61 -12.12 -31.80
C ASP A 32 -11.37 -13.59 -32.19
N PRO A 33 -10.45 -14.33 -31.55
CA PRO A 33 -10.29 -15.76 -31.74
C PRO A 33 -10.80 -16.56 -30.54
N ALA A 34 -11.91 -17.27 -30.77
CA ALA A 34 -12.32 -18.51 -30.11
C ALA A 34 -12.54 -18.49 -28.58
N VAL A 35 -13.83 -18.50 -28.19
CA VAL A 35 -14.29 -18.91 -26.86
C VAL A 35 -13.93 -20.39 -26.61
N LEU A 36 -12.81 -20.63 -25.94
CA LEU A 36 -12.55 -21.89 -25.25
C LEU A 36 -13.46 -21.96 -24.01
N SER A 37 -14.52 -22.76 -24.10
CA SER A 37 -15.37 -23.07 -22.95
C SER A 37 -14.63 -24.04 -22.02
N VAL A 38 -13.72 -23.50 -21.21
CA VAL A 38 -13.16 -24.20 -20.05
C VAL A 38 -14.22 -24.26 -18.95
N VAL A 39 -14.48 -25.47 -18.46
CA VAL A 39 -15.30 -25.70 -17.27
C VAL A 39 -14.72 -24.86 -16.14
N PRO A 40 -15.54 -24.15 -15.33
CA PRO A 40 -15.04 -23.54 -14.12
C PRO A 40 -14.52 -24.66 -13.22
N ALA A 41 -13.19 -24.80 -13.13
CA ALA A 41 -12.61 -25.35 -11.93
C ALA A 41 -13.23 -24.55 -10.78
N ALA A 42 -13.67 -25.23 -9.72
CA ALA A 42 -14.05 -24.54 -8.51
C ALA A 42 -12.77 -23.86 -8.01
N ASN A 43 -12.61 -22.58 -8.36
CA ASN A 43 -11.56 -21.74 -7.82
C ASN A 43 -11.85 -21.69 -6.32
N THR A 44 -11.12 -22.52 -5.57
CA THR A 44 -11.03 -22.39 -4.13
C THR A 44 -10.53 -20.97 -3.90
N THR A 45 -11.45 -20.07 -3.55
CA THR A 45 -11.13 -18.72 -3.12
C THR A 45 -10.38 -18.87 -1.81
N THR A 46 -9.07 -19.10 -1.90
CA THR A 46 -8.16 -18.93 -0.79
C THR A 46 -8.27 -17.46 -0.42
N THR A 47 -9.08 -17.19 0.60
CA THR A 47 -9.20 -15.86 1.19
C THR A 47 -7.81 -15.46 1.63
N VAL A 48 -7.16 -14.60 0.85
CA VAL A 48 -5.90 -13.98 1.24
C VAL A 48 -6.23 -13.11 2.43
N ILE A 49 -5.87 -13.59 3.63
CA ILE A 49 -5.99 -12.81 4.85
C ILE A 49 -4.94 -11.71 4.74
N ALA A 50 -5.40 -10.48 4.63
CA ALA A 50 -4.58 -9.28 4.66
C ALA A 50 -4.47 -8.76 6.10
N GLY A 51 -3.33 -8.18 6.43
CA GLY A 51 -3.12 -7.44 7.66
C GLY A 51 -3.94 -6.17 7.71
N SER A 52 -4.36 -5.77 8.91
CA SER A 52 -5.05 -4.50 9.12
C SER A 52 -4.07 -3.34 8.98
N CYS A 53 -4.48 -2.29 8.28
CA CYS A 53 -3.73 -1.04 8.10
C CYS A 53 -4.07 0.04 9.14
N GLU A 54 -4.94 -0.27 10.10
CA GLU A 54 -5.27 0.63 11.21
C GLU A 54 -4.11 0.73 12.20
N GLU A 55 -3.88 1.91 12.80
CA GLU A 55 -2.85 2.14 13.82
C GLU A 55 -2.92 1.11 14.97
N SER A 56 -4.13 0.69 15.34
CA SER A 56 -4.38 -0.33 16.37
C SER A 56 -3.72 -1.70 16.10
N ALA A 57 -3.35 -2.01 14.86
CA ALA A 57 -2.66 -3.24 14.49
C ALA A 57 -1.18 -3.29 14.90
N PHE A 58 -0.61 -2.17 15.36
CA PHE A 58 0.81 -2.01 15.71
C PHE A 58 1.05 -1.64 17.19
N LEU A 59 0.00 -1.66 18.01
CA LEU A 59 0.07 -1.33 19.45
C LEU A 59 0.89 -2.30 20.30
N ASP A 60 1.18 -3.50 19.79
CA ASP A 60 2.10 -4.45 20.43
C ASP A 60 3.58 -4.04 20.28
N VAL A 61 3.87 -3.02 19.45
CA VAL A 61 5.23 -2.55 19.13
C VAL A 61 5.45 -1.06 19.46
N PHE A 62 4.39 -0.25 19.38
CA PHE A 62 4.44 1.21 19.58
C PHE A 62 3.33 1.69 20.52
N ASP A 63 3.62 2.67 21.39
CA ASP A 63 2.62 3.26 22.30
C ASP A 63 1.65 4.21 21.56
N ALA A 64 2.14 4.89 20.52
CA ALA A 64 1.33 5.70 19.60
C ALA A 64 1.82 5.49 18.16
N PRO A 65 1.41 4.41 17.49
CA PRO A 65 1.79 4.09 16.12
C PRO A 65 1.21 5.09 15.12
N VAL A 66 1.96 5.33 14.04
CA VAL A 66 1.51 5.99 12.81
C VAL A 66 1.87 5.07 11.64
N VAL A 67 0.90 4.80 10.75
CA VAL A 67 1.10 3.96 9.57
C VAL A 67 1.49 4.86 8.38
N LEU A 68 2.68 4.63 7.83
CA LEU A 68 3.27 5.38 6.71
C LEU A 68 2.96 4.73 5.36
N PHE A 69 2.95 3.39 5.33
CA PHE A 69 2.53 2.57 4.19
C PHE A 69 1.77 1.34 4.69
N CYS A 70 0.76 0.90 3.95
CA CYS A 70 0.17 -0.43 4.12
C CYS A 70 -0.58 -0.87 2.85
N ASP A 71 -0.35 -2.10 2.40
CA ASP A 71 -1.14 -2.76 1.34
C ASP A 71 -1.83 -4.06 1.81
N GLY A 72 -1.67 -4.40 3.09
CA GLY A 72 -2.21 -5.62 3.71
C GLY A 72 -1.32 -6.87 3.57
N ALA A 73 -0.27 -6.84 2.75
CA ALA A 73 0.81 -7.83 2.76
C ALA A 73 2.08 -7.27 3.44
N TRP A 74 2.25 -5.95 3.35
CA TRP A 74 3.36 -5.18 3.90
C TRP A 74 2.84 -3.91 4.57
N ALA A 75 3.59 -3.43 5.56
CA ALA A 75 3.39 -2.12 6.15
C ALA A 75 4.71 -1.47 6.57
N GLU A 76 4.74 -0.15 6.57
CA GLU A 76 5.76 0.65 7.23
C GLU A 76 5.05 1.48 8.30
N ALA A 77 5.45 1.33 9.56
CA ALA A 77 4.82 2.02 10.67
C ALA A 77 5.89 2.46 11.68
N GLY A 78 5.63 3.54 12.40
CA GLY A 78 6.57 4.11 13.35
C GLY A 78 5.89 4.73 14.57
N GLN A 79 6.69 5.05 15.58
CA GLN A 79 6.24 5.73 16.78
C GLN A 79 6.12 7.24 16.55
N GLN A 80 4.94 7.81 16.80
CA GLN A 80 4.67 9.25 16.65
C GLN A 80 5.70 10.12 17.41
N GLN A 81 6.14 11.21 16.78
CA GLN A 81 7.16 12.15 17.29
C GLN A 81 8.57 11.53 17.48
N THR A 82 8.89 10.45 16.77
CA THR A 82 10.23 9.84 16.78
C THR A 82 10.67 9.39 15.38
N ASP A 83 11.96 9.12 15.22
CA ASP A 83 12.52 8.50 14.02
C ASP A 83 12.45 6.95 14.06
N ALA A 84 11.74 6.37 15.04
CA ALA A 84 11.60 4.92 15.19
C ALA A 84 10.54 4.37 14.21
N ILE A 85 10.99 4.03 13.01
CA ILE A 85 10.20 3.43 11.93
C ILE A 85 10.64 1.98 11.74
N LEU A 86 9.68 1.08 11.56
CA LEU A 86 9.91 -0.34 11.32
C LEU A 86 9.13 -0.82 10.10
N LEU A 87 9.74 -1.78 9.40
CA LEU A 87 9.15 -2.48 8.26
C LEU A 87 8.47 -3.77 8.74
N PHE A 88 7.25 -4.01 8.27
CA PHE A 88 6.44 -5.16 8.65
C PHE A 88 6.00 -5.96 7.42
N GLN A 89 5.95 -7.28 7.58
CA GLN A 89 5.36 -8.20 6.61
C GLN A 89 4.24 -9.00 7.29
N PHE A 90 3.10 -9.16 6.62
CA PHE A 90 2.01 -9.98 7.12
C PHE A 90 2.29 -11.45 6.79
N ARG A 91 2.49 -12.27 7.82
CA ARG A 91 2.81 -13.70 7.72
C ARG A 91 2.03 -14.46 8.79
N ASP A 92 1.55 -15.64 8.44
CA ASP A 92 0.89 -16.58 9.37
C ASP A 92 -0.30 -15.98 10.17
N GLY A 93 -0.96 -14.96 9.60
CA GLY A 93 -2.10 -14.28 10.21
C GLY A 93 -1.76 -13.10 11.14
N GLY A 94 -0.49 -12.66 11.21
CA GLY A 94 -0.06 -11.51 12.01
C GLY A 94 0.99 -10.63 11.32
N TRP A 95 1.13 -9.40 11.80
CA TRP A 95 2.25 -8.54 11.42
C TRP A 95 3.54 -9.02 12.09
N GLN A 96 4.60 -9.19 11.31
CA GLN A 96 5.93 -9.54 11.79
C GLN A 96 6.92 -8.47 11.35
N ILE A 97 7.82 -8.03 12.24
CA ILE A 97 8.88 -7.06 11.92
C ILE A 97 9.87 -7.73 10.96
N ARG A 98 9.98 -7.22 9.73
CA ARG A 98 11.07 -7.58 8.82
C ARG A 98 12.35 -6.99 9.39
N GLN A 99 13.32 -7.86 9.71
CA GLN A 99 14.60 -7.43 10.24
C GLN A 99 15.35 -6.55 9.23
N ALA A 100 16.15 -5.62 9.74
CA ALA A 100 17.08 -4.86 8.93
C ALA A 100 18.18 -5.78 8.39
N ASP A 101 18.57 -5.55 7.14
CA ASP A 101 19.64 -6.28 6.48
C ASP A 101 21.03 -5.69 6.81
N GLY A 102 21.07 -4.49 7.42
CA GLY A 102 22.26 -3.83 7.93
C GLY A 102 21.98 -2.46 8.54
N ASN A 103 23.00 -1.61 8.57
CA ASN A 103 22.90 -0.20 8.95
C ASN A 103 23.47 0.70 7.83
N SER A 104 22.81 1.83 7.55
CA SER A 104 23.22 2.79 6.51
C SER A 104 24.42 3.64 6.92
N TRP A 105 25.24 4.08 5.96
CA TRP A 105 26.30 5.06 6.22
C TRP A 105 25.90 6.47 5.73
N PRO A 106 26.23 7.57 6.44
CA PRO A 106 26.90 7.67 7.74
C PRO A 106 25.93 7.67 8.95
N SER A 107 24.62 7.58 8.72
CA SER A 107 23.60 7.77 9.76
C SER A 107 23.45 6.60 10.74
N ASN A 108 23.95 5.42 10.40
CA ASN A 108 23.85 4.18 11.17
C ASN A 108 22.41 3.74 11.51
N TYR A 109 21.40 4.24 10.79
CA TYR A 109 20.02 3.78 10.92
C TYR A 109 19.86 2.37 10.31
N PRO A 110 18.90 1.55 10.81
CA PRO A 110 18.60 0.25 10.22
C PRO A 110 18.20 0.41 8.74
N CYS A 111 18.73 -0.44 7.87
CA CYS A 111 18.48 -0.39 6.43
C CYS A 111 18.07 -1.76 5.88
N HIS A 112 17.45 -1.78 4.70
CA HIS A 112 17.01 -3.01 4.04
C HIS A 112 17.65 -3.22 2.67
N ASN A 113 17.88 -4.48 2.28
CA ASN A 113 18.41 -4.84 0.99
C ASN A 113 17.29 -4.83 -0.08
N GLU A 114 17.44 -3.97 -1.08
CA GLU A 114 16.44 -3.76 -2.14
C GLU A 114 16.11 -5.03 -2.94
N ALA A 115 17.11 -5.86 -3.25
CA ALA A 115 16.93 -7.09 -4.00
C ALA A 115 16.21 -8.16 -3.16
N ALA A 116 16.51 -8.24 -1.86
CA ALA A 116 15.80 -9.10 -0.92
C ALA A 116 14.33 -8.67 -0.76
N LEU A 117 14.05 -7.37 -0.63
CA LEU A 117 12.68 -6.84 -0.59
C LEU A 117 11.87 -7.25 -1.84
N ARG A 118 12.44 -7.10 -3.04
CA ARG A 118 11.78 -7.57 -4.27
C ARG A 118 11.58 -9.08 -4.31
N ALA A 119 12.56 -9.86 -3.86
CA ALA A 119 12.45 -11.32 -3.79
C ALA A 119 11.38 -11.78 -2.77
N ASP A 120 11.22 -11.04 -1.66
CA ASP A 120 10.19 -11.25 -0.65
C ASP A 120 8.78 -10.80 -1.13
N GLY A 121 8.68 -10.13 -2.27
CA GLY A 121 7.44 -9.61 -2.85
C GLY A 121 6.98 -8.26 -2.29
N ALA A 122 7.91 -7.40 -1.85
CA ALA A 122 7.60 -6.02 -1.46
C ALA A 122 7.17 -5.18 -2.68
N PRO A 123 6.13 -4.33 -2.55
CA PRO A 123 5.70 -3.45 -3.64
C PRO A 123 6.72 -2.32 -3.85
N GLU A 124 6.94 -1.91 -5.10
CA GLU A 124 7.88 -0.82 -5.45
C GLU A 124 7.57 0.50 -4.72
N ALA A 125 6.29 0.76 -4.40
CA ALA A 125 5.87 1.93 -3.63
C ALA A 125 6.48 1.95 -2.21
N LEU A 126 6.57 0.80 -1.56
CA LEU A 126 7.21 0.63 -0.24
C LEU A 126 8.74 0.69 -0.36
N ILE A 127 9.31 0.01 -1.37
CA ILE A 127 10.74 0.01 -1.64
C ILE A 127 11.25 1.44 -1.88
N GLY A 128 10.49 2.27 -2.59
CA GLY A 128 10.84 3.66 -2.89
C GLY A 128 10.84 4.64 -1.71
N GLN A 129 10.28 4.26 -0.55
CA GLN A 129 10.31 5.05 0.69
C GLN A 129 11.16 4.40 1.80
N THR A 130 11.37 3.08 1.74
CA THR A 130 12.19 2.33 2.69
C THR A 130 13.65 2.80 2.66
N LEU A 131 14.29 2.96 3.82
CA LEU A 131 15.73 3.21 3.88
C LEU A 131 16.51 1.98 3.38
N LEU A 132 16.97 2.05 2.14
CA LEU A 132 17.78 0.99 1.54
C LEU A 132 19.21 1.02 2.08
N CYS A 133 19.81 -0.16 2.21
CA CYS A 133 21.25 -0.26 2.47
C CYS A 133 22.01 0.18 1.22
N ASP A 134 23.09 0.93 1.42
CA ASP A 134 24.05 1.18 0.35
C ASP A 134 24.46 -0.15 -0.28
N SER A 135 24.38 -0.23 -1.62
CA SER A 135 25.05 -1.33 -2.32
C SER A 135 26.54 -1.27 -1.94
N PRO A 136 27.19 -2.42 -1.64
CA PRO A 136 28.60 -2.40 -1.27
C PRO A 136 29.39 -1.71 -2.39
N ALA A 137 30.04 -0.60 -2.05
CA ALA A 137 30.81 0.18 -3.01
C ALA A 137 31.90 -0.72 -3.63
N LEU A 138 31.85 -0.84 -4.96
CA LEU A 138 32.75 -1.66 -5.78
C LEU A 138 34.19 -1.12 -5.76
#